data_AF-A0AA94M2D0-F1
#
_entry.id   AF-A0AA94M2D0-F1
#
_cell.length_a   1.000
_cell.length_b   1.000
_cell.length_c   1.000
_cell.angle_alpha   90.00
_cell.angle_beta   90.00
_cell.angle_gamma   90.00
#
_symmetry.space_group_name_H-M   'P 1'
#
loop_
_entity.id
_entity.type
_entity.pdbx_description
1 polymer ?
#
loop_
_entity_poly.entity_id
_entity_poly.type
_entity_poly.pdbx_seq_one_letter_code
_entity_poly.pdbx_strand_id
1 'polypeptide(L)'
;MGNRFMSLLWLRWQFILSNKLFLFTVFSPILYMAIFAALGNPEINASLIGTGINLVYSYTAGTFASTMISEEKEKKNLKALILSGVRQGEYILSVVVFPLLFSLISSILIPIIMQIQDMDWGKFLVVVSLTNLIFVLLNLLIAFLAKNQTQTTVCSLTLVIIASFLPLFSEFIKSVNKFMHYSFIGANAKYFKELSSYQLTDQTMVVLLIWIFLTSIALYFAYKKNRKID
;
A
#
# COMPACT_ATOMS: atom_id res chain seq x y z
N MET A 1 12.65 13.19 -22.43
CA MET A 1 12.21 12.42 -21.25
C MET A 1 10.73 12.05 -21.30
N GLY A 2 9.82 13.00 -21.61
CA GLY A 2 8.36 12.75 -21.61
C GLY A 2 7.88 11.54 -22.43
N ASN A 3 8.33 11.38 -23.68
CA ASN A 3 7.80 10.32 -24.55
C ASN A 3 8.11 8.89 -24.06
N ARG A 4 9.31 8.61 -23.53
CA ARG A 4 9.65 7.27 -23.02
C ARG A 4 8.91 6.92 -21.74
N PHE A 5 8.89 7.85 -20.78
CA PHE A 5 8.17 7.63 -19.53
C PHE A 5 6.66 7.47 -19.77
N MET A 6 6.07 8.24 -20.69
CA MET A 6 4.68 8.03 -21.09
C MET A 6 4.45 6.70 -21.81
N SER A 7 5.38 6.25 -22.66
CA SER A 7 5.29 4.90 -23.22
C SER A 7 5.33 3.81 -22.14
N LEU A 8 6.14 3.98 -21.10
CA LEU A 8 6.18 3.04 -19.96
C LEU A 8 4.86 3.04 -19.19
N LEU A 9 4.30 4.22 -18.89
CA LEU A 9 3.00 4.32 -18.22
C LEU A 9 1.88 3.70 -19.08
N TRP A 10 1.92 3.91 -20.39
CA TRP A 10 0.99 3.28 -21.32
C TRP A 10 1.10 1.76 -21.32
N LEU A 11 2.32 1.22 -21.40
CA LEU A 11 2.56 -0.23 -21.33
C LEU A 11 2.04 -0.82 -20.01
N ARG A 12 2.24 -0.11 -18.89
CA ARG A 12 1.70 -0.53 -17.59
C ARG A 12 0.20 -0.52 -17.55
N TRP A 13 -0.44 0.53 -18.06
CA TRP A 13 -1.89 0.60 -18.16
C TRP A 13 -2.45 -0.61 -18.93
N GLN A 14 -1.88 -0.92 -20.09
CA GLN A 14 -2.27 -2.09 -20.89
C GLN A 14 -2.05 -3.40 -20.14
N PHE A 15 -0.91 -3.54 -19.45
CA PHE A 15 -0.61 -4.73 -18.64
C PHE A 15 -1.61 -4.93 -17.50
N ILE A 16 -1.99 -3.85 -16.81
CA ILE A 16 -2.98 -3.88 -15.72
C ILE A 16 -4.34 -4.32 -16.26
N LEU A 17 -4.81 -3.73 -17.36
CA LEU A 17 -6.09 -4.08 -17.98
C LEU A 17 -6.13 -5.51 -18.50
N SER A 18 -4.98 -6.02 -18.98
CA SER A 18 -4.88 -7.36 -19.54
C SER A 18 -4.78 -8.46 -18.46
N ASN A 19 -4.46 -8.10 -17.21
CA ASN A 19 -4.22 -9.07 -16.14
C ASN A 19 -5.27 -8.95 -15.02
N LYS A 20 -6.12 -9.98 -14.94
CA LYS A 20 -7.23 -10.07 -13.98
C LYS A 20 -6.76 -9.97 -12.52
N LEU A 21 -5.54 -10.40 -12.21
CA LEU A 21 -5.00 -10.32 -10.85
C LEU A 21 -4.85 -8.86 -10.39
N PHE A 22 -4.31 -7.99 -11.24
CA PHE A 22 -4.16 -6.56 -10.90
C PHE A 22 -5.51 -5.87 -10.76
N LEU A 23 -6.44 -6.13 -11.68
CA LEU A 23 -7.80 -5.61 -11.57
C LEU A 23 -8.46 -6.05 -10.25
N PHE A 24 -8.32 -7.34 -9.90
CA PHE A 24 -8.86 -7.86 -8.64
C PHE A 24 -8.25 -7.15 -7.42
N THR A 25 -6.94 -6.90 -7.40
CA THR A 25 -6.31 -6.18 -6.28
C THR A 25 -6.74 -4.71 -6.13
N VAL A 26 -7.25 -4.08 -7.19
CA VAL A 26 -7.78 -2.71 -7.16
C VAL A 26 -9.25 -2.69 -6.74
N PHE A 27 -10.06 -3.57 -7.32
CA PHE A 27 -11.50 -3.57 -7.11
C PHE A 27 -11.94 -4.29 -5.84
N SER A 28 -11.19 -5.30 -5.37
CA SER A 28 -11.65 -6.14 -4.25
C SER A 28 -11.87 -5.37 -2.95
N PRO A 29 -11.02 -4.41 -2.52
CA PRO A 29 -11.29 -3.68 -1.28
C PRO A 29 -12.55 -2.82 -1.39
N ILE A 30 -12.77 -2.17 -2.54
CA ILE A 30 -13.98 -1.37 -2.78
C ILE A 30 -15.21 -2.27 -2.74
N LEU A 31 -15.17 -3.42 -3.43
CA LEU A 31 -16.28 -4.37 -3.47
C LEU A 31 -16.62 -4.90 -2.07
N TYR A 32 -15.62 -5.29 -1.28
CA TYR A 32 -15.85 -5.76 0.09
C TYR A 32 -16.50 -4.70 0.95
N MET A 33 -16.01 -3.45 0.88
CA MET A 33 -16.60 -2.36 1.65
C MET A 33 -18.00 -1.99 1.15
N ALA A 34 -18.27 -2.05 -0.15
CA ALA A 34 -19.62 -1.84 -0.67
C ALA A 34 -20.62 -2.89 -0.15
N ILE A 35 -20.21 -4.16 -0.07
CA ILE A 35 -21.04 -5.22 0.52
C ILE A 35 -21.28 -4.96 2.00
N PHE A 36 -20.23 -4.61 2.76
CA PHE A 36 -20.39 -4.27 4.17
C PHE A 36 -21.28 -3.04 4.38
N ALA A 37 -21.19 -2.03 3.51
CA ALA A 37 -22.04 -0.84 3.57
C ALA A 37 -23.51 -1.18 3.38
N ALA A 38 -23.81 -2.07 2.43
CA ALA A 38 -25.18 -2.46 2.10
C ALA A 38 -25.83 -3.34 3.17
N LEU A 39 -25.03 -4.14 3.89
CA LEU A 39 -25.51 -5.04 4.93
C LEU A 39 -25.43 -4.45 6.35
N GLY A 40 -24.56 -3.46 6.54
CA GLY A 40 -24.27 -2.84 7.82
C GLY A 40 -25.23 -1.71 8.17
N ASN A 41 -24.98 -1.13 9.34
CA ASN A 41 -25.59 0.12 9.80
C ASN A 41 -24.48 1.16 10.05
N PRO A 42 -24.80 2.44 10.31
CA PRO A 42 -23.79 3.48 10.47
C PRO A 42 -22.74 3.20 11.55
N GLU A 43 -23.12 2.57 12.67
CA GLU A 43 -22.20 2.22 13.76
C GLU A 43 -21.20 1.13 13.32
N ILE A 44 -21.71 0.07 12.67
CA ILE A 44 -20.88 -1.00 12.13
C ILE A 44 -19.94 -0.45 11.05
N ASN A 45 -20.43 0.37 10.13
CA ASN A 45 -19.62 0.98 9.08
C ASN A 45 -18.50 1.84 9.65
N ALA A 46 -18.78 2.64 10.68
CA ALA A 46 -17.78 3.44 11.38
C ALA A 46 -16.70 2.58 12.04
N SER A 47 -17.05 1.42 12.61
CA SER A 47 -16.07 0.49 13.17
C SER A 47 -15.22 -0.22 12.11
N LEU A 48 -15.77 -0.46 10.91
CA LEU A 48 -15.11 -1.23 9.85
C LEU A 48 -14.28 -0.39 8.88
N ILE A 49 -14.44 0.94 8.88
CA ILE A 49 -13.75 1.84 7.95
C ILE A 49 -12.22 1.65 7.98
N GLY A 50 -11.63 1.53 9.18
CA GLY A 50 -10.19 1.34 9.34
C GLY A 50 -9.70 0.03 8.74
N THR A 51 -10.50 -1.04 8.87
CA THR A 51 -10.25 -2.34 8.24
C THR A 51 -10.33 -2.25 6.73
N GLY A 52 -11.37 -1.59 6.18
CA GLY A 52 -11.52 -1.39 4.75
C GLY A 52 -10.36 -0.64 4.11
N ILE A 53 -9.92 0.42 4.79
CA ILE A 53 -8.79 1.23 4.35
C ILE A 53 -7.46 0.45 4.47
N ASN A 54 -7.28 -0.39 5.51
CA ASN A 54 -6.14 -1.29 5.61
C ASN A 54 -6.08 -2.31 4.46
N LEU A 55 -7.22 -2.80 3.97
CA LEU A 55 -7.27 -3.68 2.80
C LEU A 55 -6.79 -2.95 1.54
N VAL A 56 -7.13 -1.67 1.36
CA VAL A 56 -6.62 -0.85 0.24
C VAL A 56 -5.10 -0.75 0.30
N TYR A 57 -4.54 -0.45 1.48
CA TYR A 57 -3.08 -0.35 1.63
C TYR A 57 -2.38 -1.68 1.33
N SER A 58 -2.95 -2.77 1.83
CA SER A 58 -2.33 -4.09 1.75
C SER A 58 -2.38 -4.67 0.34
N TYR A 59 -3.53 -4.55 -0.33
CA TYR A 59 -3.76 -5.11 -1.66
C TYR A 59 -3.45 -4.12 -2.77
N THR A 60 -4.17 -2.99 -2.82
CA THR A 60 -4.12 -2.03 -3.93
C THR A 60 -2.80 -1.25 -3.97
N ALA A 61 -2.26 -0.85 -2.81
CA ALA A 61 -0.97 -0.17 -2.76
C ALA A 61 0.20 -1.16 -2.72
N GLY A 62 0.24 -2.01 -1.69
CA GLY A 62 1.36 -2.88 -1.40
C GLY A 62 1.52 -4.05 -2.37
N THR A 63 0.65 -5.05 -2.24
CA THR A 63 0.75 -6.33 -2.99
C THR A 63 0.71 -6.10 -4.50
N PHE A 64 -0.04 -5.12 -4.98
CA PHE A 64 -0.03 -4.71 -6.39
C PHE A 64 1.39 -4.34 -6.84
N ALA A 65 2.08 -3.45 -6.11
CA ALA A 65 3.41 -2.97 -6.47
C ALA A 65 4.45 -4.10 -6.48
N SER A 66 4.43 -4.97 -5.47
CA SER A 66 5.36 -6.10 -5.39
C SER A 66 5.13 -7.14 -6.48
N THR A 67 3.86 -7.47 -6.74
CA THR A 67 3.47 -8.45 -7.74
C THR A 67 3.91 -8.00 -9.14
N MET A 68 3.71 -6.72 -9.46
CA MET A 68 4.14 -6.14 -10.74
C MET A 68 5.64 -6.34 -11.00
N ILE A 69 6.49 -6.00 -10.03
CA ILE A 69 7.94 -6.19 -10.16
C ILE A 69 8.29 -7.67 -10.29
N SER A 70 7.67 -8.52 -9.46
CA SER A 70 8.01 -9.94 -9.43
C SER A 70 7.58 -10.68 -10.71
N GLU A 71 6.43 -10.33 -11.30
CA GLU A 71 6.02 -10.85 -12.61
C GLU A 71 6.97 -10.42 -13.72
N GLU A 72 7.39 -9.15 -13.72
CA GLU A 72 8.34 -8.64 -14.72
C GLU A 72 9.74 -9.27 -14.58
N LYS A 73 10.16 -9.58 -13.35
CA LYS A 73 11.40 -10.32 -13.07
C LYS A 73 11.31 -11.75 -13.61
N GLU A 74 10.24 -12.46 -13.30
CA GLU A 74 10.07 -13.87 -13.67
C GLU A 74 9.96 -14.06 -15.18
N LYS A 75 9.25 -13.15 -15.86
CA LYS A 75 9.13 -13.14 -17.33
C LYS A 75 10.37 -12.57 -18.05
N LYS A 76 11.44 -12.22 -17.31
CA LYS A 76 12.67 -11.56 -17.82
C LYS A 76 12.43 -10.20 -18.51
N ASN A 77 11.24 -9.62 -18.39
CA ASN A 77 10.88 -8.33 -18.97
C ASN A 77 11.64 -7.17 -18.31
N LEU A 78 11.94 -7.27 -17.02
CA LEU A 78 12.74 -6.27 -16.31
C LEU A 78 14.13 -6.08 -16.96
N LYS A 79 14.79 -7.20 -17.31
CA LYS A 79 16.11 -7.18 -17.94
C LYS A 79 16.04 -6.56 -19.33
N ALA A 80 15.01 -6.89 -20.11
CA ALA A 80 14.78 -6.30 -21.43
C ALA A 80 14.55 -4.78 -21.36
N LEU A 81 13.79 -4.28 -20.36
CA LEU A 81 13.56 -2.84 -20.15
C LEU A 81 14.84 -2.08 -19.78
N ILE A 82 15.69 -2.67 -18.93
CA ILE A 82 16.98 -2.06 -18.58
C ILE A 82 17.90 -2.02 -19.81
N LEU A 83 17.93 -3.10 -20.60
CA LEU A 83 18.72 -3.18 -21.84
C LEU A 83 18.22 -2.23 -22.94
N SER A 84 16.93 -1.89 -22.97
CA SER A 84 16.37 -0.89 -23.90
C SER A 84 16.62 0.57 -23.49
N GLY A 85 17.42 0.78 -22.44
CA GLY A 85 17.87 2.11 -22.01
C GLY A 85 16.85 2.87 -21.15
N VAL A 86 15.89 2.19 -20.53
CA VAL A 86 15.00 2.77 -19.50
C VAL A 86 15.82 3.11 -18.27
N ARG A 87 15.72 4.35 -17.78
CA ARG A 87 16.42 4.72 -16.55
C ARG A 87 15.76 4.04 -15.35
N GLN A 88 16.59 3.68 -14.38
CA GLN A 88 16.18 3.01 -13.16
C GLN A 88 15.11 3.79 -12.37
N GLY A 89 15.27 5.12 -12.26
CA GLY A 89 14.28 5.98 -11.64
C GLY A 89 12.95 6.01 -12.39
N GLU A 90 12.98 6.02 -13.73
CA GLU A 90 11.78 5.99 -14.58
C GLU A 90 11.03 4.65 -14.42
N TYR A 91 11.77 3.55 -14.31
CA TYR A 91 11.18 2.24 -14.03
C TYR A 91 10.46 2.22 -12.67
N ILE A 92 11.14 2.57 -11.57
CA ILE A 92 10.53 2.55 -10.23
C ILE A 92 9.33 3.49 -10.14
N LEU A 93 9.47 4.72 -10.67
CA LEU A 93 8.34 5.67 -10.73
C LEU A 93 7.16 5.07 -11.47
N SER A 94 7.40 4.45 -12.62
CA SER A 94 6.31 3.86 -13.40
C SER A 94 5.60 2.70 -12.65
N VAL A 95 6.33 1.89 -11.87
CA VAL A 95 5.73 0.84 -11.02
C VAL A 95 4.87 1.44 -9.92
N VAL A 96 5.32 2.53 -9.30
CA VAL A 96 4.74 3.09 -8.07
C VAL A 96 3.53 4.00 -8.32
N VAL A 97 3.50 4.67 -9.48
CA VAL A 97 2.46 5.63 -9.83
C VAL A 97 1.06 5.00 -9.78
N PHE A 98 0.84 3.86 -10.43
CA PHE A 98 -0.48 3.22 -10.47
C PHE A 98 -0.98 2.71 -9.10
N PRO A 99 -0.19 1.95 -8.32
CA PRO A 99 -0.58 1.55 -6.97
C PRO A 99 -0.96 2.73 -6.08
N LEU A 100 -0.17 3.82 -6.09
CA LEU A 100 -0.47 5.00 -5.28
C LEU A 100 -1.74 5.73 -5.76
N LEU A 101 -1.91 5.90 -7.07
CA LEU A 101 -3.09 6.57 -7.61
C LEU A 101 -4.36 5.76 -7.31
N PHE A 102 -4.35 4.46 -7.61
CA PHE A 102 -5.50 3.60 -7.35
C PHE A 102 -5.79 3.47 -5.87
N SER A 103 -4.76 3.35 -5.01
CA SER A 103 -4.99 3.26 -3.58
C SER A 103 -5.54 4.56 -3.00
N LEU A 104 -5.08 5.73 -3.45
CA LEU A 104 -5.64 7.02 -3.04
C LEU A 104 -7.11 7.16 -3.47
N ILE A 105 -7.44 6.81 -4.71
CA ILE A 105 -8.82 6.83 -5.22
C ILE A 105 -9.69 5.89 -4.40
N SER A 106 -9.27 4.63 -4.20
CA SER A 106 -10.00 3.65 -3.39
C SER A 106 -10.18 4.12 -1.95
N SER A 107 -9.16 4.72 -1.35
CA SER A 107 -9.25 5.25 0.01
C SER A 107 -10.22 6.42 0.12
N ILE A 108 -10.37 7.27 -0.89
CA ILE A 108 -11.38 8.35 -0.90
C ILE A 108 -12.79 7.78 -1.10
N LEU A 109 -12.95 6.74 -1.92
CA LEU A 109 -14.25 6.12 -2.20
C LEU A 109 -14.82 5.38 -0.99
N ILE A 110 -14.00 4.68 -0.20
CA ILE A 110 -14.49 3.84 0.91
C ILE A 110 -15.32 4.62 1.95
N PRO A 111 -14.86 5.76 2.51
CA PRO A 111 -15.63 6.53 3.45
C PRO A 111 -16.96 7.06 2.89
N ILE A 112 -16.98 7.38 1.59
CA ILE A 112 -18.19 7.82 0.87
C ILE A 112 -19.20 6.67 0.78
N ILE A 113 -18.74 5.48 0.37
CA ILE A 113 -19.56 4.27 0.28
C ILE A 113 -20.10 3.87 1.66
N MET A 114 -19.28 3.98 2.69
CA MET A 114 -19.62 3.68 4.08
C MET A 114 -20.49 4.74 4.77
N GLN A 115 -20.71 5.90 4.14
CA GLN A 115 -21.48 7.05 4.67
C GLN A 115 -20.95 7.60 6.01
N ILE A 116 -19.63 7.74 6.11
CA ILE A 116 -18.96 8.15 7.34
C ILE A 116 -19.13 9.65 7.58
N GLN A 117 -19.66 10.01 8.76
CA GLN A 117 -19.86 11.39 9.18
C GLN A 117 -18.62 11.94 9.92
N ASP A 118 -18.53 13.26 10.04
CA ASP A 118 -17.52 13.99 10.85
C ASP A 118 -16.04 13.71 10.51
N MET A 119 -15.74 13.34 9.26
CA MET A 119 -14.37 13.12 8.83
C MET A 119 -13.66 14.43 8.48
N ASP A 120 -12.54 14.70 9.15
CA ASP A 120 -11.61 15.75 8.73
C ASP A 120 -10.82 15.25 7.51
N TRP A 121 -11.29 15.61 6.32
CA TRP A 121 -10.69 15.21 5.05
C TRP A 121 -9.23 15.64 4.90
N GLY A 122 -8.81 16.75 5.53
CA GLY A 122 -7.42 17.21 5.49
C GLY A 122 -6.51 16.24 6.23
N LYS A 123 -6.84 15.94 7.49
CA LYS A 123 -6.08 14.97 8.30
C LYS A 123 -6.13 13.57 7.69
N PHE A 124 -7.31 13.17 7.22
CA PHE A 124 -7.53 11.90 6.52
C PHE A 124 -6.53 11.72 5.38
N LEU A 125 -6.51 12.65 4.42
CA LEU A 125 -5.68 12.53 3.22
C LEU A 125 -4.19 12.46 3.57
N VAL A 126 -3.74 13.18 4.60
CA VAL A 126 -2.34 13.12 5.06
C VAL A 126 -2.00 11.75 5.63
N VAL A 127 -2.81 11.22 6.56
CA VAL A 127 -2.59 9.90 7.18
C VAL A 127 -2.63 8.79 6.14
N VAL A 128 -3.65 8.81 5.28
CA VAL A 128 -3.86 7.82 4.21
C VAL A 128 -2.71 7.85 3.20
N SER A 129 -2.26 9.02 2.78
CA SER A 129 -1.18 9.15 1.78
C SER A 129 0.15 8.62 2.31
N LEU A 130 0.51 8.95 3.55
CA LEU A 130 1.74 8.46 4.17
C LEU A 130 1.67 6.96 4.47
N THR A 131 0.50 6.46 4.88
CA THR A 131 0.30 5.03 5.10
C THR A 131 0.38 4.25 3.78
N ASN A 132 -0.26 4.74 2.71
CA ASN A 132 -0.11 4.18 1.37
C ASN A 132 1.36 4.11 0.93
N LEU A 133 2.11 5.19 1.17
CA LEU A 133 3.53 5.25 0.81
C LEU A 133 4.35 4.17 1.53
N ILE A 134 4.19 3.99 2.85
CA ILE A 134 4.94 2.95 3.56
C ILE A 134 4.60 1.53 3.08
N PHE A 135 3.33 1.25 2.77
CA PHE A 135 2.94 -0.06 2.24
C PHE A 135 3.55 -0.36 0.88
N VAL A 136 3.61 0.64 -0.02
CA VAL A 136 4.32 0.52 -1.29
C VAL A 136 5.81 0.27 -1.03
N LEU A 137 6.46 1.07 -0.19
CA LEU A 137 7.89 0.95 0.09
C LEU A 137 8.27 -0.42 0.67
N LEU A 138 7.50 -0.94 1.63
CA LEU A 138 7.72 -2.26 2.22
C LEU A 138 7.55 -3.37 1.18
N ASN A 139 6.52 -3.29 0.34
CA ASN A 139 6.27 -4.30 -0.70
C ASN A 139 7.29 -4.24 -1.84
N LEU A 140 7.77 -3.04 -2.21
CA LEU A 140 8.91 -2.90 -3.11
C LEU A 140 10.16 -3.55 -2.52
N LEU A 141 10.45 -3.30 -1.24
CA LEU A 141 11.58 -3.92 -0.55
C LEU A 141 11.50 -5.44 -0.60
N ILE A 142 10.33 -6.02 -0.31
CA ILE A 142 10.05 -7.45 -0.46
C ILE A 142 10.34 -7.91 -1.89
N ALA A 143 9.77 -7.23 -2.90
CA ALA A 143 9.94 -7.61 -4.29
C ALA A 143 11.40 -7.56 -4.75
N PHE A 144 12.21 -6.66 -4.20
CA PHE A 144 13.65 -6.64 -4.46
C PHE A 144 14.39 -7.76 -3.74
N LEU A 145 14.07 -8.07 -2.48
CA LEU A 145 14.77 -9.11 -1.73
C LEU A 145 14.35 -10.54 -2.10
N ALA A 146 13.15 -10.72 -2.62
CA ALA A 146 12.62 -12.01 -3.02
C ALA A 146 13.32 -12.55 -4.28
N LYS A 147 13.50 -13.88 -4.30
CA LYS A 147 14.13 -14.62 -5.40
C LYS A 147 13.18 -14.86 -6.58
N ASN A 148 11.88 -14.98 -6.32
CA ASN A 148 10.86 -15.27 -7.33
C ASN A 148 9.49 -14.69 -6.94
N GLN A 149 8.50 -14.82 -7.83
CA GLN A 149 7.14 -14.33 -7.59
C GLN A 149 6.49 -15.00 -6.38
N THR A 150 6.62 -16.32 -6.24
CA THR A 150 6.04 -17.05 -5.10
C THR A 150 6.52 -16.52 -3.75
N GLN A 151 7.82 -16.30 -3.59
CA GLN A 151 8.37 -15.73 -2.35
C GLN A 151 7.86 -14.31 -2.09
N THR A 152 7.74 -13.51 -3.16
CA THR A 152 7.18 -12.14 -3.07
C THR A 152 5.76 -12.19 -2.52
N THR A 153 4.90 -13.03 -3.10
CA THR A 153 3.50 -13.17 -2.69
C THR A 153 3.36 -13.62 -1.24
N VAL A 154 4.13 -14.61 -0.79
CA VAL A 154 4.08 -15.11 0.60
C VAL A 154 4.50 -14.02 1.60
N CYS A 155 5.57 -13.28 1.30
CA CYS A 155 6.01 -12.18 2.15
C CYS A 155 5.02 -11.01 2.16
N SER A 156 4.45 -10.63 1.01
CA SER A 156 3.40 -9.61 0.91
C SER A 156 2.14 -10.01 1.70
N LEU A 157 1.72 -11.28 1.63
CA LEU A 157 0.60 -11.79 2.40
C LEU A 157 0.86 -11.72 3.92
N THR A 158 2.10 -11.93 4.34
CA THR A 158 2.49 -11.77 5.75
C THR A 158 2.26 -10.33 6.23
N LEU A 159 2.60 -9.34 5.40
CA LEU A 159 2.30 -7.94 5.71
C LEU A 159 0.79 -7.67 5.79
N VAL A 160 0.00 -8.25 4.89
CA VAL A 160 -1.48 -8.12 4.91
C VAL A 160 -2.04 -8.67 6.23
N ILE A 161 -1.58 -9.85 6.66
CA ILE A 161 -2.01 -10.47 7.93
C ILE A 161 -1.63 -9.57 9.10
N ILE A 162 -0.38 -9.11 9.19
CA ILE A 162 0.05 -8.21 10.26
C ILE A 162 -0.80 -6.94 10.26
N ALA A 163 -0.99 -6.30 9.11
CA ALA A 163 -1.77 -5.07 8.99
C ALA A 163 -3.24 -5.22 9.40
N SER A 164 -3.84 -6.37 9.10
CA SER A 164 -5.26 -6.62 9.36
C SER A 164 -5.51 -7.04 10.80
N PHE A 165 -4.66 -7.90 11.37
CA PHE A 165 -4.88 -8.50 12.68
C PHE A 165 -4.22 -7.74 13.83
N LEU A 166 -3.14 -6.99 13.59
CA LEU A 166 -2.47 -6.24 14.65
C LEU A 166 -3.40 -5.22 15.33
N PRO A 167 -4.18 -4.40 14.60
CA PRO A 167 -5.15 -3.49 15.23
C PRO A 167 -6.20 -4.24 16.02
N LEU A 168 -6.72 -5.35 15.49
CA LEU A 168 -7.75 -6.16 16.14
C LEU A 168 -7.28 -6.73 17.49
N PHE A 169 -6.06 -7.27 17.56
CA PHE A 169 -5.51 -7.76 18.84
C PHE A 169 -5.13 -6.64 19.81
N SER A 170 -4.85 -5.44 19.31
CA SER A 170 -4.46 -4.29 20.13
C SER A 170 -5.59 -3.79 21.06
N GLU A 171 -6.83 -4.10 20.73
CA GLU A 171 -8.00 -3.73 21.54
C GLU A 171 -8.09 -4.57 22.82
N PHE A 172 -7.66 -5.84 22.76
CA PHE A 172 -7.79 -6.78 23.86
C PHE A 172 -6.51 -6.91 24.69
N ILE A 173 -5.33 -6.63 24.12
CA ILE A 173 -4.03 -6.91 24.75
C ILE A 173 -3.18 -5.63 24.88
N LYS A 174 -2.95 -5.19 26.13
CA LYS A 174 -2.17 -3.97 26.43
C LYS A 174 -0.76 -3.96 25.83
N SER A 175 -0.06 -5.10 25.85
CA SER A 175 1.28 -5.22 25.26
C SER A 175 1.27 -5.05 23.74
N VAL A 176 0.25 -5.60 23.07
CA VAL A 176 0.06 -5.46 21.61
C VAL A 176 -0.31 -4.02 21.27
N ASN A 177 -1.13 -3.38 22.10
CA ASN A 177 -1.45 -1.96 21.97
C ASN A 177 -0.19 -1.09 21.97
N LYS A 178 0.70 -1.29 22.95
CA LYS A 178 1.99 -0.59 22.99
C LYS A 178 2.80 -0.82 21.71
N PHE A 179 2.86 -2.06 21.22
CA PHE A 179 3.56 -2.37 19.96
C PHE A 179 2.91 -1.70 18.74
N MET A 180 1.58 -1.67 18.66
CA MET A 180 0.82 -1.02 17.58
C MET A 180 1.19 0.46 17.46
N HIS A 181 1.33 1.18 18.58
CA HIS A 181 1.73 2.59 18.57
C HIS A 181 3.11 2.84 17.92
N TYR A 182 4.02 1.86 17.95
CA TYR A 182 5.35 1.94 17.32
C TYR A 182 5.40 1.26 15.93
N SER A 183 4.30 0.71 15.45
CA SER A 183 4.22 0.03 14.16
C SER A 183 4.00 1.01 13.00
N PHE A 184 4.29 0.54 11.78
CA PHE A 184 4.06 1.31 10.55
C PHE A 184 2.57 1.59 10.26
N ILE A 185 1.64 0.92 10.95
CA ILE A 185 0.19 1.17 10.86
C ILE A 185 -0.37 1.95 12.05
N GLY A 186 0.47 2.31 13.04
CA GLY A 186 0.04 2.89 14.31
C GLY A 186 -0.70 4.22 14.14
N ALA A 187 -0.20 5.11 13.28
CA ALA A 187 -0.86 6.38 12.97
C ALA A 187 -2.24 6.16 12.36
N ASN A 188 -2.35 5.22 11.42
CA ASN A 188 -3.62 4.88 10.78
C ASN A 188 -4.64 4.29 11.76
N ALA A 189 -4.21 3.33 12.58
CA ALA A 189 -5.08 2.72 13.59
C ALA A 189 -5.58 3.76 14.62
N LYS A 190 -4.68 4.65 15.08
CA LYS A 190 -5.05 5.72 16.01
C LYS A 190 -5.98 6.74 15.35
N TYR A 191 -5.69 7.14 14.10
CA TYR A 191 -6.54 8.04 13.33
C TYR A 191 -7.97 7.50 13.20
N PHE A 192 -8.17 6.24 12.82
CA PHE A 192 -9.54 5.71 12.68
C PHE A 192 -10.26 5.47 14.01
N LYS A 193 -9.53 5.42 15.12
CA LYS A 193 -10.12 5.39 16.47
C LYS A 193 -10.56 6.78 16.95
N GLU A 194 -9.85 7.83 16.58
CA GLU A 194 -10.04 9.20 17.09
C GLU A 194 -10.72 10.15 16.06
N LEU A 195 -10.70 9.79 14.78
CA LEU A 195 -11.18 10.57 13.63
C LEU A 195 -10.75 12.05 13.71
N SER A 196 -11.72 12.97 13.78
CA SER A 196 -11.49 14.41 13.80
C SER A 196 -10.64 14.89 14.99
N SER A 197 -10.66 14.14 16.12
CA SER A 197 -9.87 14.46 17.31
C SER A 197 -8.38 14.11 17.20
N TYR A 198 -8.00 13.33 16.19
CA TYR A 198 -6.61 12.97 15.94
C TYR A 198 -5.74 14.21 15.64
N GLN A 199 -4.52 14.24 16.18
CA GLN A 199 -3.55 15.30 15.93
C GLN A 199 -2.41 14.80 15.04
N LEU A 200 -2.08 15.53 13.98
CA LEU A 200 -0.97 15.18 13.09
C LEU A 200 0.40 15.29 13.77
N THR A 201 0.49 16.00 14.90
CA THR A 201 1.68 16.09 15.76
C THR A 201 1.83 14.92 16.72
N ASP A 202 0.92 13.94 16.68
CA ASP A 202 0.98 12.77 17.55
C ASP A 202 2.24 11.94 17.31
N GLN A 203 2.73 11.28 18.37
CA GLN A 203 3.91 10.43 18.32
C GLN A 203 3.80 9.34 17.23
N THR A 204 2.60 8.78 17.01
CA THR A 204 2.38 7.76 15.98
C THR A 204 2.70 8.26 14.57
N MET A 205 2.50 9.55 14.28
CA MET A 205 2.86 10.14 13.00
C MET A 205 4.37 10.25 12.81
N VAL A 206 5.08 10.66 13.85
CA VAL A 206 6.56 10.70 13.84
C VAL A 206 7.13 9.29 13.61
N VAL A 207 6.55 8.28 14.26
CA VAL A 207 6.91 6.87 14.05
C VAL A 207 6.70 6.44 12.59
N LEU A 208 5.57 6.81 11.97
CA LEU A 208 5.31 6.51 10.56
C LEU A 208 6.36 7.14 9.64
N LEU A 209 6.75 8.39 9.88
CA LEU A 209 7.79 9.07 9.11
C LEU A 209 9.17 8.40 9.28
N ILE A 210 9.49 7.93 10.48
CA ILE A 210 10.72 7.15 10.74
C ILE A 210 10.68 5.84 9.93
N TRP A 211 9.55 5.12 9.92
CA TRP A 211 9.41 3.90 9.11
C TRP A 211 9.57 4.17 7.61
N ILE A 212 9.00 5.26 7.10
CA ILE A 212 9.18 5.69 5.69
C ILE A 212 10.65 5.96 5.40
N PHE A 213 11.33 6.68 6.28
CA PHE A 213 12.75 6.98 6.13
C PHE A 213 13.63 5.72 6.14
N LEU A 214 13.47 4.86 7.16
CA LEU A 214 14.24 3.61 7.30
C LEU A 214 13.98 2.66 6.14
N THR A 215 12.73 2.50 5.72
CA THR A 215 12.37 1.62 4.61
C THR A 215 12.89 2.16 3.28
N SER A 216 12.88 3.48 3.07
CA SER A 216 13.48 4.10 1.89
C SER A 216 14.99 3.84 1.80
N ILE A 217 15.70 3.93 2.93
CA ILE A 217 17.14 3.60 3.01
C ILE A 217 17.35 2.11 2.70
N ALA A 218 16.58 1.22 3.33
CA ALA A 218 16.69 -0.22 3.09
C ALA A 218 16.41 -0.57 1.63
N LEU A 219 15.39 0.05 1.03
CA LEU A 219 15.03 -0.10 -0.37
C LEU A 219 16.17 0.34 -1.30
N TYR A 220 16.81 1.48 -1.01
CA TYR A 220 17.96 1.95 -1.76
C TYR A 220 19.12 0.92 -1.77
N PHE A 221 19.43 0.32 -0.61
CA PHE A 221 20.47 -0.70 -0.52
C PHE A 221 20.07 -2.02 -1.21
N ALA A 222 18.84 -2.49 -1.01
CA ALA A 222 18.33 -3.70 -1.65
C ALA A 222 18.35 -3.56 -3.18
N TYR A 223 17.94 -2.40 -3.68
CA TYR A 223 17.98 -2.07 -5.09
C TYR A 223 19.43 -2.05 -5.65
N LYS A 224 20.36 -1.41 -4.94
CA LYS A 224 21.78 -1.37 -5.33
C LYS A 224 22.43 -2.77 -5.34
N LYS A 225 22.01 -3.66 -4.44
CA LYS A 225 22.52 -5.03 -4.39
C LYS A 225 22.06 -5.86 -5.59
N ASN A 226 20.78 -5.79 -5.96
CA ASN A 226 20.28 -6.52 -7.13
C ASN A 226 20.93 -6.08 -8.43
N ARG A 227 21.38 -4.83 -8.53
CA ARG A 227 22.14 -4.33 -9.69
C ARG A 227 23.46 -5.10 -9.92
N LYS A 228 24.06 -5.70 -8.89
CA LYS A 228 25.36 -6.40 -8.98
C LYS A 228 25.24 -7.89 -9.28
N ILE A 229 24.03 -8.44 -9.26
CA ILE A 229 23.77 -9.88 -9.44
C ILE A 229 23.31 -10.18 -10.88
N ASP A 230 23.00 -9.15 -11.66
CA ASP A 230 22.86 -9.19 -13.13
C ASP A 230 24.20 -8.91 -13.84
#